data_AF-A0A9W4S2D6-F1
#
_entry.id   AF-A0A9W4S2D6-F1
#
_cell.length_a   1.000
_cell.length_b   1.000
_cell.length_c   1.000
_cell.angle_alpha   90.00
_cell.angle_beta   90.00
_cell.angle_gamma   90.00
#
_symmetry.space_group_name_H-M   'P 1'
#
loop_
_entity.id
_entity.type
_entity.pdbx_description
1 polymer ?
#
loop_
_entity_poly.entity_id
_entity_poly.type
_entity_poly.pdbx_seq_one_letter_code
_entity_poly.pdbx_strand_id
1 'polypeptide(L)'
;LYALDEAAGWIMLEWIPGAPVRVRINEWLDSVVPPQGLVGVPEEETDDKVMADTQEAAATPEEKAAAAAPRRDAADIKNLMRRMGAAVGKMHKIGIVHGDLTTSNMMLRPPKPAAAITNGGEASKLDGEIFIIDFGLASQSTSDEDRAVDLYVLERAFGSTHPRAEEYFQDLLDAYRASYKQAPTTLKKLEDVRMRGRKRSMIG
;
A
#
# COMPACT_ATOMS: atom_id res chain seq x y z
N LEU A 1 3.55 17.41 13.64
CA LEU A 1 4.79 17.74 14.36
C LEU A 1 4.47 17.96 15.84
N TYR A 2 5.23 17.39 16.79
CA TYR A 2 5.13 17.78 18.19
C TYR A 2 6.38 18.53 18.65
N ALA A 3 6.20 19.56 19.47
CA ALA A 3 7.29 20.22 20.18
C ALA A 3 6.98 20.15 21.68
N LEU A 4 7.98 19.74 22.47
CA LEU A 4 7.87 19.64 23.92
C LEU A 4 8.82 20.66 24.54
N ASP A 5 8.28 21.55 25.36
CA ASP A 5 9.05 22.31 26.33
C ASP A 5 8.81 21.67 27.69
N GLU A 6 9.76 20.84 28.12
CA GLU A 6 9.68 20.13 29.40
C GLU A 6 9.77 21.09 30.59
N ALA A 7 10.53 22.18 30.46
CA ALA A 7 10.71 23.15 31.54
C ALA A 7 9.45 24.00 31.75
N ALA A 8 8.74 24.34 30.68
CA ALA A 8 7.46 25.05 30.73
C ALA A 8 6.25 24.11 30.90
N GLY A 9 6.41 22.81 30.63
CA GLY A 9 5.33 21.81 30.64
C GLY A 9 4.40 21.91 29.42
N TRP A 10 4.89 22.41 28.28
CA TRP A 10 4.06 22.66 27.10
C TRP A 10 4.28 21.58 26.05
N ILE A 11 3.18 21.04 25.54
CA ILE A 11 3.18 20.18 24.35
C ILE A 11 2.43 20.89 23.22
N MET A 12 3.13 21.13 22.11
CA MET A 12 2.53 21.65 20.88
C MET A 12 2.24 20.48 19.96
N LEU A 13 1.01 20.39 19.44
CA LEU A 13 0.60 19.36 18.50
C LEU A 13 0.07 20.02 17.23
N GLU A 14 0.63 19.63 16.08
CA GLU A 14 0.08 20.05 14.78
C GLU A 14 -1.06 19.11 14.36
N TRP A 15 -2.21 19.69 14.04
CA TRP A 15 -3.29 18.97 13.42
C TRP A 15 -3.02 18.74 11.93
N ILE A 16 -3.00 17.47 11.51
CA ILE A 16 -2.91 17.08 10.10
C ILE A 16 -4.32 16.80 9.59
N PRO A 17 -4.91 17.66 8.75
CA PRO A 17 -6.24 17.39 8.20
C PRO A 17 -6.19 16.17 7.27
N GLY A 18 -7.27 15.40 7.23
CA GLY A 18 -7.37 14.19 6.43
C GLY A 18 -7.74 12.97 7.27
N ALA A 19 -7.54 11.79 6.70
CA ALA A 19 -7.76 10.52 7.41
C ALA A 19 -6.53 9.62 7.25
N PRO A 20 -6.35 8.62 8.14
CA PRO A 20 -5.32 7.61 7.96
C PRO A 20 -5.44 6.92 6.61
N VAL A 21 -4.31 6.65 5.96
CA VAL A 21 -4.24 5.96 4.66
C VAL A 21 -4.95 4.61 4.74
N ARG A 22 -4.82 3.89 5.86
CA ARG A 22 -5.57 2.66 6.13
C ARG A 22 -7.08 2.80 5.88
N VAL A 23 -7.69 3.86 6.42
CA VAL A 23 -9.13 4.09 6.30
C VAL A 23 -9.51 4.35 4.85
N ARG A 24 -8.72 5.17 4.15
CA ARG A 24 -8.96 5.54 2.74
C ARG A 24 -8.85 4.34 1.79
N ILE A 25 -7.88 3.46 2.01
CA ILE A 25 -7.75 2.23 1.23
C ILE A 25 -8.97 1.33 1.47
N ASN A 26 -9.44 1.19 2.70
CA ASN A 26 -10.64 0.38 3.00
C ASN A 26 -11.90 0.96 2.36
N GLU A 27 -12.13 2.28 2.49
CA GLU A 27 -13.26 2.96 1.84
C GLU A 27 -13.24 2.79 0.32
N TRP A 28 -12.06 2.82 -0.29
CA TRP A 28 -11.90 2.57 -1.72
C TRP A 28 -12.19 1.11 -2.07
N LEU A 29 -11.60 0.16 -1.34
CA LEU A 29 -11.82 -1.28 -1.53
C LEU A 29 -13.30 -1.65 -1.44
N ASP A 30 -14.04 -1.07 -0.48
CA ASP A 30 -15.46 -1.34 -0.30
C ASP A 30 -16.33 -0.72 -1.41
N SER A 31 -15.82 0.32 -2.10
CA SER A 31 -16.51 0.93 -3.24
C SER A 31 -16.25 0.22 -4.58
N VAL A 32 -15.12 -0.48 -4.71
CA VAL A 32 -14.66 -1.08 -5.98
C VAL A 32 -14.74 -2.60 -6.00
N VAL A 33 -14.74 -3.25 -4.83
CA VAL A 33 -14.84 -4.71 -4.68
C VAL A 33 -16.01 -5.01 -3.74
N PRO A 34 -17.16 -5.49 -4.25
CA PRO A 34 -18.23 -5.94 -3.37
C PRO A 34 -17.69 -7.03 -2.43
N PRO A 35 -18.14 -7.08 -1.17
CA PRO A 35 -17.68 -8.11 -0.24
C PRO A 35 -17.96 -9.46 -0.89
N GLN A 36 -16.90 -10.25 -1.07
CA GLN A 36 -17.04 -11.64 -1.46
C GLN A 36 -17.83 -12.30 -0.33
N GLY A 37 -19.13 -12.49 -0.57
CA GLY A 37 -19.95 -13.35 0.24
C GLY A 37 -19.25 -14.70 0.34
N LEU A 38 -19.26 -15.26 1.55
CA LEU A 38 -18.94 -16.65 1.87
C LEU A 38 -19.24 -17.53 0.66
N VAL A 39 -18.20 -17.88 -0.11
CA VAL A 39 -18.32 -18.94 -1.11
C VAL A 39 -18.46 -20.20 -0.28
N GLY A 40 -19.70 -20.65 -0.14
CA GLY A 40 -20.00 -21.95 0.43
C GLY A 40 -19.11 -22.97 -0.26
N VAL A 41 -18.34 -23.71 0.54
CA VAL A 41 -17.63 -24.89 0.10
C VAL A 41 -18.70 -25.80 -0.53
N PRO A 42 -18.61 -26.18 -1.81
CA PRO A 42 -19.49 -27.23 -2.32
C PRO A 42 -19.06 -28.52 -1.63
N GLU A 43 -19.98 -29.14 -0.90
CA GLU A 43 -19.81 -30.49 -0.39
C GLU A 43 -19.57 -31.42 -1.59
N GLU A 44 -18.47 -32.17 -1.55
CA GLU A 44 -18.19 -33.27 -2.47
C GLU A 44 -19.24 -34.37 -2.25
N GLU A 45 -20.21 -34.49 -3.15
CA GLU A 45 -20.91 -35.76 -3.39
C GLU A 45 -20.37 -36.41 -4.65
N THR A 46 -19.98 -37.67 -4.47
CA THR A 46 -19.28 -38.51 -5.43
C THR A 46 -20.26 -39.24 -6.33
N ASP A 47 -19.86 -39.33 -7.61
CA ASP A 47 -20.20 -40.34 -8.63
C ASP A 47 -21.67 -40.69 -8.89
N ASP A 48 -22.17 -40.31 -10.07
CA ASP A 48 -22.42 -41.35 -11.08
C ASP A 48 -22.42 -40.84 -12.52
N LYS A 49 -21.78 -41.62 -13.40
CA LYS A 49 -21.51 -41.35 -14.81
C LYS A 49 -22.75 -41.56 -15.68
N VAL A 50 -23.01 -40.65 -16.63
CA VAL A 50 -23.54 -41.02 -17.96
C VAL A 50 -22.89 -40.14 -19.03
N MET A 51 -22.29 -40.80 -20.02
CA MET A 51 -21.72 -40.17 -21.22
C MET A 51 -22.82 -39.75 -22.20
N ALA A 52 -22.70 -38.55 -22.78
CA ALA A 52 -23.23 -38.27 -24.10
C ALA A 52 -22.41 -37.16 -24.77
N ASP A 53 -22.06 -37.47 -26.01
CA ASP A 53 -21.28 -36.76 -27.00
C ASP A 53 -21.82 -35.35 -27.31
N THR A 54 -20.96 -34.50 -27.89
CA THR A 54 -21.22 -33.55 -29.00
C THR A 54 -20.68 -32.11 -28.81
N GLN A 55 -19.79 -31.76 -29.75
CA GLN A 55 -19.48 -30.43 -30.32
C GLN A 55 -18.47 -29.48 -29.65
N GLU A 56 -17.33 -29.37 -30.36
CA GLU A 56 -16.48 -28.18 -30.46
C GLU A 56 -17.32 -26.92 -30.72
N ALA A 57 -17.14 -25.91 -29.88
CA ALA A 57 -17.50 -24.53 -30.21
C ALA A 57 -16.26 -23.66 -30.00
N ALA A 58 -15.77 -23.13 -31.11
CA ALA A 58 -14.60 -22.28 -31.22
C ALA A 58 -14.69 -21.04 -30.33
N ALA A 59 -13.58 -20.73 -29.67
CA ALA A 59 -13.37 -19.47 -28.96
C ALA A 59 -13.60 -18.28 -29.90
N THR A 60 -14.49 -17.37 -29.49
CA THR A 60 -14.68 -16.10 -30.21
C THR A 60 -13.48 -15.17 -29.95
N PRO A 61 -13.00 -14.42 -30.95
CA PRO A 61 -11.82 -13.55 -30.80
C PRO A 61 -12.04 -12.29 -29.94
N GLU A 62 -13.19 -12.13 -29.29
CA GLU A 62 -13.56 -10.91 -28.57
C GLU A 62 -13.06 -10.86 -27.11
N GLU A 63 -12.56 -11.98 -26.56
CA GLU A 63 -12.10 -12.03 -25.16
C GLU A 63 -10.64 -11.57 -24.95
N LYS A 64 -9.91 -11.20 -26.01
CA LYS A 64 -8.49 -10.78 -25.94
C LYS A 64 -8.23 -9.29 -26.21
N ALA A 65 -9.25 -8.47 -26.40
CA ALA A 65 -9.08 -7.06 -26.82
C ALA A 65 -9.52 -6.00 -25.79
N ALA A 66 -9.61 -6.34 -24.50
CA ALA A 66 -9.83 -5.37 -23.42
C ALA A 66 -8.54 -5.08 -22.62
N ALA A 67 -7.40 -4.98 -23.29
CA ALA A 67 -6.23 -4.26 -22.76
C ALA A 67 -6.43 -2.74 -22.98
N ALA A 68 -7.57 -2.22 -22.49
CA ALA A 68 -7.90 -0.81 -22.50
C ALA A 68 -7.51 -0.20 -21.14
N ALA A 69 -7.20 1.09 -21.11
CA ALA A 69 -6.68 1.87 -19.98
C ALA A 69 -7.15 1.40 -18.58
N PRO A 70 -6.27 1.43 -17.56
CA PRO A 70 -6.63 1.00 -16.22
C PRO A 70 -7.95 1.65 -15.79
N ARG A 71 -8.90 0.83 -15.32
CA ARG A 71 -10.12 1.30 -14.65
C ARG A 71 -9.70 2.44 -13.72
N ARG A 72 -10.40 3.59 -13.77
CA ARG A 72 -10.02 4.81 -13.03
C ARG A 72 -9.62 4.52 -11.57
N ASP A 73 -10.33 3.58 -10.96
CA ASP A 73 -10.07 3.03 -9.63
C ASP A 73 -8.67 2.43 -9.44
N ALA A 74 -8.21 1.61 -10.40
CA ALA A 74 -6.88 1.02 -10.37
C ALA A 74 -5.78 2.08 -10.58
N ALA A 75 -6.07 3.15 -11.32
CA ALA A 75 -5.12 4.26 -11.46
C ALA A 75 -4.98 5.04 -10.14
N ASP A 76 -6.08 5.24 -9.42
CA ASP A 76 -6.09 5.98 -8.16
C ASP A 76 -5.26 5.29 -7.07
N ILE A 77 -5.46 3.98 -6.86
CA ILE A 77 -4.69 3.22 -5.88
C ILE A 77 -3.20 3.17 -6.25
N LYS A 78 -2.86 3.02 -7.54
CA LYS A 78 -1.48 3.09 -8.01
C LYS A 78 -0.85 4.45 -7.74
N ASN A 79 -1.58 5.53 -7.98
CA ASN A 79 -1.12 6.88 -7.67
C ASN A 79 -0.93 7.10 -6.16
N LEU A 80 -1.77 6.49 -5.32
CA LEU A 80 -1.57 6.47 -3.87
C LEU A 80 -0.30 5.72 -3.48
N MET A 81 -0.11 4.48 -3.98
CA MET A 81 1.07 3.66 -3.70
C MET A 81 2.36 4.37 -4.09
N ARG A 82 2.37 5.04 -5.24
CA ARG A 82 3.52 5.84 -5.69
C ARG A 82 3.83 7.01 -4.76
N ARG A 83 2.80 7.72 -4.28
CA ARG A 83 2.97 8.82 -3.31
C ARG A 83 3.47 8.31 -1.96
N MET A 84 2.98 7.17 -1.49
CA MET A 84 3.49 6.51 -0.28
C MET A 84 4.97 6.15 -0.44
N GLY A 85 5.33 5.46 -1.53
CA GLY A 85 6.71 5.05 -1.80
C GLY A 85 7.67 6.25 -1.91
N ALA A 86 7.22 7.33 -2.54
CA ALA A 86 7.98 8.58 -2.62
C ALA A 86 8.13 9.26 -1.24
N ALA A 87 7.10 9.26 -0.39
CA ALA A 87 7.16 9.82 0.96
C ALA A 87 8.16 9.07 1.85
N VAL A 88 8.08 7.73 1.86
CA VAL A 88 9.04 6.86 2.57
C VAL A 88 10.45 7.05 2.02
N GLY A 89 10.58 7.12 0.69
CA GLY A 89 11.84 7.40 0.02
C GLY A 89 12.49 8.71 0.45
N LYS A 90 11.70 9.80 0.55
CA LYS A 90 12.18 11.10 1.06
C LYS A 90 12.66 11.01 2.51
N MET A 91 11.93 10.29 3.37
CA MET A 91 12.31 10.05 4.76
C MET A 91 13.64 9.29 4.87
N HIS A 92 13.78 8.18 4.15
CA HIS A 92 15.02 7.40 4.16
C HIS A 92 16.20 8.15 3.54
N LYS A 93 15.96 8.98 2.50
CA LYS A 93 16.97 9.82 1.87
C LYS A 93 17.65 10.77 2.86
N ILE A 94 16.88 11.33 3.79
CA ILE A 94 17.41 12.23 4.84
C ILE A 94 17.95 11.46 6.05
N GLY A 95 18.01 10.13 5.98
CA GLY A 95 18.60 9.28 7.03
C GLY A 95 17.66 8.98 8.19
N ILE A 96 16.35 9.23 8.06
CA ILE A 96 15.37 8.87 9.09
C ILE A 96 14.81 7.49 8.77
N VAL A 97 14.77 6.61 9.78
CA VAL A 97 14.06 5.33 9.78
C VAL A 97 12.93 5.43 10.80
N HIS A 98 11.72 5.01 10.46
CA HIS A 98 10.54 5.21 11.30
C HIS A 98 10.46 4.24 12.48
N GLY A 99 10.75 2.96 12.24
CA GLY A 99 10.74 1.91 13.27
C GLY A 99 9.36 1.30 13.56
N ASP A 100 8.28 1.88 13.04
CA ASP A 100 6.90 1.38 13.11
C ASP A 100 6.09 1.86 11.89
N LEU A 101 6.65 1.69 10.70
CA LEU A 101 6.05 2.21 9.48
C LEU A 101 4.83 1.39 9.06
N THR A 102 3.62 1.90 9.31
CA THR A 102 2.35 1.24 8.95
C THR A 102 1.41 2.19 8.20
N THR A 103 0.35 1.67 7.57
CA THR A 103 -0.68 2.50 6.90
C THR A 103 -1.52 3.33 7.85
N SER A 104 -1.53 2.98 9.15
CA SER A 104 -2.17 3.79 10.21
C SER A 104 -1.30 4.98 10.61
N ASN A 105 0.03 4.86 10.48
CA ASN A 105 1.00 5.92 10.74
C ASN A 105 1.25 6.82 9.51
N MET A 106 0.34 6.76 8.54
CA MET A 106 0.32 7.64 7.37
C MET A 106 -1.04 8.33 7.28
N MET A 107 -1.04 9.65 7.11
CA MET A 107 -2.21 10.48 6.91
C MET A 107 -2.30 10.91 5.45
N LEU A 108 -3.50 10.79 4.85
CA LEU A 108 -3.80 11.34 3.54
C LEU A 108 -4.50 12.68 3.71
N ARG A 109 -3.76 13.76 3.47
CA ARG A 109 -4.25 15.14 3.52
C ARG A 109 -4.92 15.51 2.19
N PRO A 110 -6.21 15.87 2.16
CA PRO A 110 -6.89 16.26 0.93
C PRO A 110 -6.18 17.43 0.22
N PRO A 111 -6.24 17.51 -1.12
CA PRO A 111 -5.65 18.62 -1.86
C PRO A 111 -6.31 19.94 -1.46
N LYS A 112 -5.54 21.03 -1.44
CA LYS A 112 -6.08 22.37 -1.19
C LYS A 112 -7.11 22.71 -2.28
N PRO A 113 -8.21 23.42 -1.96
CA PRO A 113 -9.29 23.73 -2.92
C PRO A 113 -8.79 24.36 -4.23
N ALA A 114 -7.75 25.19 -4.19
CA ALA A 114 -7.15 25.81 -5.38
C ALA A 114 -6.46 24.82 -6.34
N ALA A 115 -6.01 23.66 -5.84
CA ALA A 115 -5.38 22.61 -6.64
C ALA A 115 -6.39 21.58 -7.20
N ALA A 116 -7.62 21.56 -6.68
CA ALA A 116 -8.68 20.67 -7.16
C ALA A 116 -9.30 21.14 -8.49
N ILE A 117 -9.16 22.43 -8.83
CA ILE A 117 -9.78 23.05 -10.00
C ILE A 117 -9.05 22.68 -11.30
N THR A 118 -7.77 22.28 -11.26
CA THR A 118 -6.99 21.96 -12.48
C THR A 118 -7.33 20.61 -13.09
N ASN A 119 -7.93 19.71 -12.32
CA ASN A 119 -8.30 18.37 -12.75
C ASN A 119 -9.83 18.30 -12.76
N GLY A 120 -10.47 18.66 -13.88
CA GLY A 120 -11.94 18.72 -14.04
C GLY A 120 -12.69 17.39 -13.93
N GLY A 121 -12.19 16.43 -13.15
CA GLY A 121 -12.85 15.18 -12.79
C GLY A 121 -13.15 15.14 -11.30
N GLU A 122 -14.15 14.32 -10.93
CA GLU A 122 -14.49 14.05 -9.52
C GLU A 122 -13.23 13.63 -8.72
N ALA A 123 -12.97 14.31 -7.60
CA ALA A 123 -11.78 14.07 -6.79
C ALA A 123 -11.83 12.66 -6.20
N SER A 124 -10.78 11.87 -6.44
CA SER A 124 -10.71 10.53 -5.87
C SER A 124 -10.61 10.61 -4.35
N LYS A 125 -11.22 9.66 -3.63
CA LYS A 125 -11.04 9.52 -2.18
C LYS A 125 -9.58 9.25 -1.80
N LEU A 126 -8.78 8.81 -2.77
CA LEU A 126 -7.36 8.55 -2.60
C LEU A 126 -6.48 9.75 -2.97
N ASP A 127 -7.03 10.87 -3.46
CA ASP A 127 -6.25 12.07 -3.79
C ASP A 127 -5.79 12.83 -2.54
N GLY A 128 -4.62 13.47 -2.64
CA GLY A 128 -4.02 14.21 -1.53
C GLY A 128 -2.51 14.08 -1.38
N GLU A 129 -2.00 14.59 -0.27
CA GLU A 129 -0.59 14.51 0.12
C GLU A 129 -0.41 13.52 1.28
N ILE A 130 0.66 12.73 1.24
CA ILE A 130 0.99 11.75 2.28
C ILE A 130 1.84 12.41 3.36
N PHE A 131 1.37 12.33 4.60
CA PHE A 131 2.11 12.73 5.79
C PHE A 131 2.39 11.49 6.64
N ILE A 132 3.66 11.24 6.92
CA ILE A 132 4.06 10.20 7.86
C ILE A 132 4.02 10.82 9.27
N ILE A 133 3.44 10.11 10.23
CA ILE A 133 3.25 10.55 11.62
C ILE A 133 3.78 9.49 12.57
N ASP A 134 3.86 9.83 13.86
CA ASP A 134 4.30 8.92 14.92
C ASP A 134 5.76 8.44 14.80
N PHE A 135 6.69 9.39 14.91
CA PHE A 135 8.13 9.11 14.95
C PHE A 135 8.62 8.66 16.34
N GLY A 136 7.75 8.10 17.19
CA GLY A 136 8.09 7.73 18.58
C GLY A 136 9.21 6.67 18.69
N LEU A 137 9.35 5.82 17.68
CA LEU A 137 10.42 4.82 17.56
C LEU A 137 11.45 5.16 16.48
N ALA A 138 11.38 6.38 15.93
CA ALA A 138 12.22 6.76 14.82
C ALA A 138 13.67 6.96 15.27
N SER A 139 14.59 6.66 14.35
CA SER A 139 16.02 6.82 14.57
C SER A 139 16.69 7.41 13.33
N GLN A 140 17.84 8.04 13.55
CA GLN A 140 18.72 8.42 12.44
C GLN A 140 19.65 7.25 12.12
N SER A 141 19.55 6.73 10.90
CA SER A 141 20.39 5.64 10.41
C SER A 141 20.74 5.80 8.94
N THR A 142 22.00 5.53 8.63
CA THR A 142 22.51 5.40 7.25
C THR A 142 22.51 3.95 6.78
N SER A 143 22.11 3.00 7.63
CA SER A 143 22.09 1.57 7.33
C SER A 143 21.00 1.22 6.32
N ASP A 144 21.39 0.56 5.23
CA ASP A 144 20.43 0.00 4.28
C ASP A 144 19.63 -1.18 4.87
N GLU A 145 20.16 -1.83 5.91
CA GLU A 145 19.45 -2.88 6.65
C GLU A 145 18.26 -2.29 7.42
N ASP A 146 18.46 -1.21 8.17
CA ASP A 146 17.40 -0.62 9.01
C ASP A 146 16.26 -0.08 8.14
N ARG A 147 16.60 0.56 7.02
CA ARG A 147 15.62 1.02 6.01
C ARG A 147 14.88 -0.13 5.36
N ALA A 148 15.56 -1.26 5.13
CA ALA A 148 14.94 -2.46 4.57
C ALA A 148 14.00 -3.12 5.59
N VAL A 149 14.34 -3.12 6.88
CA VAL A 149 13.45 -3.57 7.95
C VAL A 149 12.21 -2.67 8.04
N ASP A 150 12.35 -1.36 7.92
CA ASP A 150 11.22 -0.42 7.93
C ASP A 150 10.26 -0.67 6.75
N LEU A 151 10.79 -0.87 5.54
CA LEU A 151 10.00 -1.27 4.37
C LEU A 151 9.32 -2.62 4.57
N TYR A 152 10.01 -3.58 5.20
CA TYR A 152 9.45 -4.90 5.49
C TYR A 152 8.31 -4.83 6.51
N VAL A 153 8.41 -3.98 7.53
CA VAL A 153 7.30 -3.72 8.47
C VAL A 153 6.10 -3.17 7.72
N LEU A 154 6.31 -2.18 6.84
CA LEU A 154 5.23 -1.62 6.02
C LEU A 154 4.60 -2.67 5.10
N GLU A 155 5.41 -3.51 4.44
CA GLU A 155 4.93 -4.60 3.59
C GLU A 155 4.04 -5.59 4.36
N ARG A 156 4.50 -6.03 5.54
CA ARG A 156 3.76 -6.97 6.38
C ARG A 156 2.48 -6.36 6.95
N ALA A 157 2.55 -5.11 7.42
CA ALA A 157 1.38 -4.39 7.90
C ALA A 157 0.35 -4.21 6.77
N PHE A 158 0.79 -3.85 5.57
CA PHE A 158 -0.07 -3.65 4.41
C PHE A 158 -0.77 -4.94 3.98
N GLY A 159 -0.02 -6.04 3.81
CA GLY A 159 -0.60 -7.33 3.44
C GLY A 159 -1.59 -7.87 4.49
N SER A 160 -1.38 -7.55 5.77
CA SER A 160 -2.30 -7.92 6.85
C SER A 160 -3.60 -7.11 6.83
N THR A 161 -3.52 -5.78 6.65
CA THR A 161 -4.70 -4.91 6.72
C THR A 161 -5.45 -4.78 5.40
N HIS A 162 -4.76 -4.98 4.27
CA HIS A 162 -5.30 -4.77 2.91
C HIS A 162 -4.97 -5.94 1.97
N PRO A 163 -5.35 -7.19 2.27
CA PRO A 163 -5.00 -8.35 1.45
C PRO A 163 -5.48 -8.22 0.00
N ARG A 164 -6.65 -7.60 -0.20
CA ARG A 164 -7.23 -7.33 -1.54
C ARG A 164 -6.43 -6.32 -2.38
N ALA A 165 -5.56 -5.52 -1.77
CA ALA A 165 -4.75 -4.51 -2.44
C ALA A 165 -3.26 -4.87 -2.49
N GLU A 166 -2.86 -6.05 -2.00
CA GLU A 166 -1.45 -6.46 -1.88
C GLU A 166 -0.71 -6.41 -3.22
N GLU A 167 -1.41 -6.68 -4.33
CA GLU A 167 -0.85 -6.60 -5.69
C GLU A 167 -0.29 -5.21 -6.04
N TYR A 168 -0.82 -4.14 -5.45
CA TYR A 168 -0.39 -2.77 -5.72
C TYR A 168 0.85 -2.37 -4.91
N PHE A 169 1.30 -3.20 -3.96
CA PHE A 169 2.46 -2.86 -3.14
C PHE A 169 3.75 -2.75 -3.98
N GLN A 170 3.81 -3.41 -5.14
CA GLN A 170 4.93 -3.26 -6.06
C GLN A 170 5.06 -1.84 -6.62
N ASP A 171 3.95 -1.14 -6.89
CA ASP A 171 3.98 0.27 -7.33
C ASP A 171 4.60 1.19 -6.26
N LEU A 172 4.44 0.86 -4.98
CA LEU A 172 5.09 1.56 -3.86
C LEU A 172 6.60 1.34 -3.90
N LEU A 173 7.04 0.08 -4.04
CA LEU A 173 8.47 -0.26 -4.10
C LEU A 173 9.16 0.35 -5.32
N ASP A 174 8.46 0.42 -6.46
CA ASP A 174 9.01 1.03 -7.68
C ASP A 174 9.16 2.54 -7.54
N ALA A 175 8.18 3.24 -6.95
CA ALA A 175 8.31 4.65 -6.62
C ALA A 175 9.42 4.91 -5.58
N TYR A 176 9.53 4.03 -4.57
CA TYR A 176 10.63 4.08 -3.62
C TYR A 176 11.99 3.90 -4.31
N ARG A 177 12.13 2.96 -5.25
CA ARG A 177 13.37 2.73 -6.02
C ARG A 177 13.86 4.00 -6.73
N ALA A 178 12.93 4.82 -7.22
CA ALA A 178 13.23 6.06 -7.94
C ALA A 178 13.50 7.28 -7.02
N SER A 179 13.31 7.15 -5.70
CA SER A 179 13.28 8.30 -4.79
C SER A 179 14.66 8.87 -4.43
N TYR A 180 15.71 8.04 -4.37
CA TYR A 180 17.09 8.45 -4.12
C TYR A 180 18.12 7.41 -4.57
N LYS A 181 19.39 7.82 -4.69
CA LYS A 181 20.48 7.03 -5.31
C LYS A 181 20.70 5.65 -4.69
N GLN A 182 20.59 5.53 -3.36
CA GLN A 182 20.84 4.28 -2.63
C GLN A 182 19.58 3.39 -2.49
N ALA A 183 18.40 3.87 -2.88
CA ALA A 183 17.16 3.11 -2.76
C ALA A 183 17.21 1.70 -3.41
N PRO A 184 17.85 1.50 -4.59
CA PRO A 184 18.00 0.16 -5.16
C PRO A 184 18.81 -0.81 -4.28
N THR A 185 19.79 -0.32 -3.52
CA THR A 185 20.58 -1.13 -2.59
C THR A 185 19.72 -1.54 -1.39
N THR A 186 18.95 -0.61 -0.83
CA THR A 186 17.97 -0.93 0.22
C THR A 186 16.96 -1.98 -0.25
N LEU A 187 16.48 -1.92 -1.49
CA LEU A 187 15.55 -2.91 -2.03
C LEU A 187 16.19 -4.29 -2.22
N LYS A 188 17.47 -4.37 -2.60
CA LYS A 188 18.19 -5.65 -2.57
C LYS A 188 18.25 -6.22 -1.15
N LYS A 189 18.50 -5.35 -0.17
CA LYS A 189 18.55 -5.72 1.25
C LYS A 189 17.18 -6.15 1.80
N LEU A 190 16.10 -5.57 1.29
CA LEU A 190 14.73 -5.99 1.60
C LEU A 190 14.50 -7.47 1.25
N GLU A 191 15.06 -7.97 0.14
CA GLU A 191 14.96 -9.40 -0.20
C GLU A 191 15.65 -10.28 0.86
N ASP A 192 16.82 -9.88 1.36
CA ASP A 192 17.52 -10.59 2.44
C ASP A 192 16.71 -10.59 3.74
N VAL A 193 16.04 -9.47 4.05
CA VAL A 193 15.13 -9.34 5.21
C VAL A 193 13.93 -10.26 5.05
N ARG A 194 13.27 -10.27 3.87
CA ARG A 194 12.14 -11.17 3.55
C ARG A 194 12.50 -12.63 3.75
N MET A 195 13.67 -13.06 3.26
CA MET A 195 14.14 -14.44 3.41
C MET A 195 14.36 -14.84 4.87
N ARG A 196 14.85 -13.93 5.72
CA ARG A 196 15.00 -14.18 7.16
C ARG A 196 13.66 -14.15 7.89
N GLY A 197 12.74 -13.27 7.50
CA GLY A 197 11.39 -13.19 8.06
C GLY A 197 10.60 -14.50 7.88
N ARG A 198 10.70 -15.11 6.69
CA ARG A 198 10.05 -16.42 6.40
C ARG A 198 10.53 -17.55 7.31
N LYS A 199 11.81 -17.56 7.69
CA LYS A 199 12.36 -18.60 8.58
C LYS A 199 11.79 -18.52 10.00
N ARG A 200 11.48 -17.31 10.49
CA ARG A 200 10.86 -17.12 11.82
C ARG A 200 9.40 -17.55 11.85
N SER A 201 8.68 -17.45 10.73
CA SER A 201 7.27 -17.86 10.63
C SER A 201 7.06 -19.38 10.61
N MET A 202 8.10 -20.17 10.31
CA MET A 202 8.03 -21.65 10.28
C MET A 202 8.37 -22.32 11.64
N ILE A 203 8.68 -21.53 12.67
CA ILE A 203 9.07 -22.03 14.02
C ILE A 203 8.02 -21.64 15.08
N GLY A 204 6.89 -21.06 14.66
CA GLY A 204 5.76 -20.69 15.53
C GLY A 204 4.67 -21.74 15.55
#